data_AF-A0A6V8PQ20-F1
#
_entry.id   AF-A0A6V8PQ20-F1
#
_cell.length_a   1.000
_cell.length_b   1.000
_cell.length_c   1.000
_cell.angle_alpha   90.00
_cell.angle_beta   90.00
_cell.angle_gamma   90.00
#
_symmetry.space_group_name_H-M   'P 1'
#
loop_
_entity.id
_entity.type
_entity.pdbx_description
1 polymer ?
#
loop_
_entity_poly.entity_id
_entity_poly.type
_entity_poly.pdbx_seq_one_letter_code
_entity_poly.pdbx_strand_id
1 'polypeptide(L)'
;MQETHGGNIYILSEKLRLNEKNIIDFSASINPLGMPKNVNSIIKDNIKYLHNYPDPDAKRLRLQIAKQHKINPECQTLNIEENLS
;
A
#
# COMPACT_ATOMS: atom_id res chain seq x y z
N MET A 1 -24.53 5.19 -4.65
CA MET A 1 -23.21 4.57 -4.91
C MET A 1 -23.04 3.45 -3.92
N GLN A 2 -22.91 2.22 -4.40
CA GLN A 2 -22.56 1.08 -3.57
C GLN A 2 -21.05 1.13 -3.38
N GLU A 3 -20.57 1.09 -2.14
CA GLU A 3 -19.14 0.99 -1.86
C GLU A 3 -18.66 -0.38 -2.38
N THR A 4 -17.82 -0.40 -3.41
CA THR A 4 -17.22 -1.63 -3.95
C THR A 4 -16.18 -2.23 -3.01
N HIS A 5 -15.63 -1.44 -2.09
CA HIS A 5 -14.60 -1.84 -1.11
C HIS A 5 -14.84 -1.15 0.23
N GLY A 6 -14.47 -1.81 1.34
CA GLY A 6 -14.37 -1.15 2.65
C GLY A 6 -13.11 -0.26 2.75
N GLY A 7 -12.99 0.53 3.82
CA GLY A 7 -11.85 1.42 4.04
C GLY A 7 -12.14 2.92 3.94
N ASN A 8 -13.36 3.31 3.56
CA ASN A 8 -13.70 4.70 3.30
C ASN A 8 -14.12 5.45 4.57
N ILE A 9 -13.15 5.72 5.43
CA ILE A 9 -13.36 6.46 6.69
C ILE A 9 -13.83 7.91 6.46
N TYR A 10 -13.56 8.49 5.30
CA TYR A 10 -13.92 9.88 4.96
C TYR A 10 -15.42 10.06 4.81
N ILE A 11 -16.07 9.18 4.03
CA ILE A 11 -17.53 9.19 3.91
C ILE A 11 -18.20 8.94 5.25
N LEU A 12 -17.63 8.08 6.09
CA LEU A 12 -18.15 7.81 7.42
C LEU A 12 -17.99 9.00 8.36
N SER A 13 -16.84 9.70 8.29
CA SER A 13 -16.55 10.95 9.01
C SER A 13 -17.58 12.03 8.69
N GLU A 14 -17.87 12.25 7.41
CA GLU A 14 -18.88 13.22 6.96
C GLU A 14 -20.29 12.85 7.45
N LYS A 15 -20.69 11.59 7.28
CA LYS A 15 -22.03 11.10 7.68
C LYS A 15 -22.25 11.18 9.19
N LEU A 16 -21.25 10.81 9.98
CA LEU A 16 -21.34 10.77 11.44
C LEU A 16 -20.95 12.10 12.10
N ARG A 17 -20.42 13.07 11.34
CA ARG A 17 -19.85 14.32 11.86
C ARG A 17 -18.82 14.09 12.95
N LEU A 18 -18.05 13.01 12.81
CA LEU A 18 -16.95 12.65 13.71
C LEU A 18 -15.64 13.02 13.05
N ASN A 19 -14.62 13.34 13.85
CA ASN A 19 -13.27 13.44 13.32
C ASN A 19 -12.79 12.05 12.88
N GLU A 20 -12.13 11.95 11.72
CA GLU A 20 -11.56 10.71 11.17
C GLU A 20 -10.73 9.93 12.20
N LYS A 21 -9.97 10.64 13.06
CA LYS A 21 -9.13 10.01 14.10
C LYS A 21 -9.91 9.25 15.16
N ASN A 22 -11.22 9.51 15.28
CA ASN A 22 -12.11 8.86 16.22
C ASN A 22 -12.83 7.65 15.59
N ILE A 23 -12.59 7.39 14.30
CA ILE A 23 -13.17 6.27 13.58
C ILE A 23 -12.22 5.09 13.71
N ILE A 24 -12.76 3.98 14.23
CA ILE A 24 -12.08 2.69 14.21
C ILE A 24 -12.66 1.91 13.04
N ASP A 25 -11.85 1.70 12.01
CA ASP A 25 -12.27 1.05 10.78
C ASP A 25 -11.99 -0.46 10.80
N PHE A 26 -13.07 -1.26 10.85
CA PHE A 26 -13.02 -2.72 10.71
C PHE A 26 -13.42 -3.19 9.31
N SER A 27 -13.68 -2.27 8.37
CA SER A 27 -14.13 -2.60 7.02
C SER A 27 -12.97 -2.88 6.04
N ALA A 28 -11.74 -2.54 6.40
CA ALA A 28 -10.53 -2.84 5.64
C ALA A 28 -9.61 -3.82 6.39
N SER A 29 -9.05 -4.80 5.67
CA SER A 29 -8.10 -5.78 6.21
C SER A 29 -6.68 -5.20 6.28
N ILE A 30 -6.44 -4.27 7.21
CA ILE A 30 -5.15 -3.60 7.41
C ILE A 30 -4.45 -4.17 8.66
N ASN A 31 -3.12 -4.26 8.62
CA ASN A 31 -2.34 -4.64 9.80
C ASN A 31 -2.49 -3.59 10.92
N PRO A 32 -3.05 -3.93 12.09
CA PRO A 32 -3.27 -2.97 13.19
C PRO A 32 -1.97 -2.47 13.82
N LEU A 33 -0.83 -3.13 13.59
CA LEU A 33 0.49 -2.66 14.02
C LEU A 33 1.03 -1.51 13.16
N GLY A 34 0.32 -1.17 12.08
CA GLY A 34 0.73 -0.14 11.14
C GLY A 34 1.98 -0.52 10.35
N MET A 35 2.68 0.50 9.85
CA MET A 35 3.88 0.32 9.03
C MET A 35 5.10 -0.06 9.89
N PRO A 36 5.92 -1.04 9.47
CA PRO A 36 7.17 -1.35 10.15
C PRO A 36 8.08 -0.11 10.30
N LYS A 37 8.69 0.07 11.48
CA LYS A 37 9.49 1.27 11.81
C LYS A 37 10.66 1.51 10.84
N ASN A 38 11.31 0.43 10.38
CA ASN A 38 12.41 0.50 9.43
C ASN A 38 11.96 1.02 8.05
N VAL A 39 10.75 0.68 7.61
CA VAL A 39 10.20 1.14 6.32
C VAL A 39 10.02 2.66 6.34
N ASN A 40 9.53 3.23 7.44
CA ASN A 40 9.41 4.68 7.60
C ASN A 40 10.74 5.42 7.45
N SER A 41 11.85 4.90 8.01
CA SER A 41 13.18 5.49 7.83
C SER A 41 13.61 5.41 6.37
N ILE A 42 13.51 4.23 5.77
CA ILE A 42 13.95 3.99 4.39
C ILE A 42 13.22 4.90 3.41
N ILE A 43 11.91 5.10 3.57
CA ILE A 43 11.12 6.01 2.72
C ILE A 43 11.64 7.44 2.86
N LYS A 44 11.84 7.93 4.09
CA LYS A 44 12.35 9.29 4.34
C LYS A 44 13.73 9.49 3.73
N ASP A 45 14.63 8.52 3.89
CA ASP A 45 16.00 8.57 3.39
C ASP A 45 16.07 8.55 1.85
N ASN A 46 15.03 8.00 1.21
CA ASN A 46 14.95 7.84 -0.25
C ASN A 46 13.91 8.75 -0.92
N ILE A 47 13.31 9.69 -0.18
CA ILE A 47 12.23 10.55 -0.70
C ILE A 47 12.68 11.39 -1.92
N LYS A 48 13.98 11.69 -1.99
CA LYS A 48 14.61 12.38 -3.12
C LYS A 48 14.45 11.66 -4.45
N TYR A 49 14.14 10.37 -4.48
CA TYR A 49 13.97 9.61 -5.72
C TYR A 49 12.54 9.64 -6.27
N LEU A 50 11.55 10.16 -5.52
CA LEU A 50 10.13 10.14 -5.90
C LEU A 50 9.79 10.92 -7.19
N HIS A 51 10.66 11.84 -7.61
CA HIS A 51 10.47 12.57 -8.89
C HIS A 51 10.81 11.72 -10.11
N ASN A 52 11.51 10.59 -9.93
CA ASN A 52 11.82 9.67 -11.01
C ASN A 52 10.69 8.66 -11.16
N TYR A 53 10.39 8.30 -12.40
CA TYR A 53 9.53 7.15 -12.65
C TYR A 53 10.19 5.88 -12.06
N PRO A 54 9.44 4.99 -11.39
CA PRO A 54 9.99 3.74 -10.90
C PRO A 54 10.53 2.88 -12.04
N ASP A 55 11.40 1.92 -11.71
CA ASP A 55 11.83 0.86 -12.62
C ASP A 55 10.58 0.15 -13.18
N PRO A 56 10.28 0.23 -14.50
CA PRO A 56 9.06 -0.34 -15.08
C PRO A 56 9.01 -1.86 -14.94
N ASP A 57 10.18 -2.50 -14.85
CA ASP A 57 10.29 -3.93 -14.63
C ASP A 57 10.37 -4.30 -13.15
N ALA A 58 10.45 -3.34 -12.22
CA ALA A 58 10.64 -3.60 -10.80
C ALA A 58 11.69 -4.70 -10.52
N LYS A 59 12.78 -4.73 -11.31
CA LYS A 59 13.71 -5.86 -11.42
C LYS A 59 14.35 -6.17 -10.07
N ARG A 60 14.75 -5.13 -9.35
CA ARG A 60 15.33 -5.25 -8.00
C ARG A 60 14.35 -5.85 -7.00
N LEU A 61 13.07 -5.50 -7.10
CA LEU A 61 12.02 -6.02 -6.21
C LEU A 61 11.76 -7.50 -6.50
N ARG A 62 11.56 -7.88 -7.77
CA ARG A 62 11.34 -9.29 -8.18
C ARG A 62 12.47 -10.20 -7.71
N LEU A 63 13.73 -9.76 -7.84
CA LEU A 63 14.89 -10.52 -7.40
C LEU A 63 14.92 -10.75 -5.87
N GLN A 64 14.54 -9.74 -5.07
CA GLN A 64 14.51 -9.89 -3.61
C GLN A 64 13.39 -10.83 -3.15
N ILE A 65 12.20 -10.70 -3.74
CA ILE A 65 11.07 -11.59 -3.46
C ILE A 65 11.42 -13.04 -3.87
N ALA A 66 12.00 -13.23 -5.06
CA ALA A 66 12.46 -14.54 -5.53
C ALA A 66 13.43 -15.19 -4.56
N LYS A 67 14.42 -14.42 -4.09
CA LYS A 67 15.41 -14.89 -3.13
C LYS A 67 14.77 -15.29 -1.80
N GLN A 68 13.85 -14.47 -1.28
CA GLN A 68 13.17 -14.72 -0.01
C GLN A 68 12.29 -15.97 -0.06
N HIS A 69 11.56 -16.16 -1.16
CA HIS A 69 10.63 -17.28 -1.34
C HIS A 69 11.25 -18.51 -2.03
N LYS A 70 12.52 -18.43 -2.45
CA LYS A 70 13.25 -19.48 -3.19
C LYS A 70 12.55 -19.90 -4.48
N ILE A 71 12.01 -18.93 -5.23
CA ILE A 71 11.33 -19.13 -6.51
C ILE A 71 12.12 -18.49 -7.66
N ASN A 72 11.78 -18.84 -8.90
CA ASN A 72 12.36 -18.21 -10.08
C ASN A 72 11.86 -16.74 -10.19
N PRO A 73 12.74 -15.75 -10.38
CA PRO A 73 12.37 -14.34 -10.54
C PRO A 73 11.45 -14.05 -11.74
N GLU A 74 11.50 -14.88 -12.79
CA GLU A 74 10.65 -14.74 -13.98
C GLU A 74 9.22 -15.27 -13.75
N CYS A 75 8.94 -15.94 -12.63
CA CYS A 75 7.61 -16.41 -12.28
C CYS A 75 6.76 -15.36 -11.55
N GLN A 76 7.22 -14.12 -11.44
CA GLN A 76 6.54 -13.05 -10.72
C GLN A 76 6.00 -11.99 -11.68
N THR A 77 4.68 -11.85 -11.70
CA THR A 77 4.01 -10.68 -12.28
C THR A 77 3.72 -9.69 -11.16
N LEU A 78 4.27 -8.48 -11.26
CA LEU A 78 3.91 -7.38 -10.37
C LEU A 78 2.86 -6.53 -11.08
N ASN A 79 1.60 -6.71 -10.68
CA ASN A 79 0.51 -5.87 -11.14
C ASN A 79 0.29 -4.77 -10.10
N ILE A 80 0.21 -3.54 -10.57
CA ILE A 80 -0.47 -2.49 -9.81
C ILE A 80 -1.92 -2.61 -10.28
N GLU A 81 -2.83 -3.05 -9.41
CA GLU A 81 -4.25 -2.91 -9.72
C GLU A 81 -4.55 -1.41 -9.78
N GLU A 82 -4.64 -0.86 -11.00
CA GLU A 82 -5.31 0.41 -11.21
C GLU A 82 -6.80 0.18 -10.94
N ASN A 83 -7.20 0.34 -9.69
CA ASN A 83 -8.60 0.60 -9.34
C ASN A 83 -8.94 2.02 -9.81
N LEU A 84 -9.09 2.18 -11.13
CA LEU A 84 -9.80 3.31 -11.72
C LEU A 84 -11.29 3.03 -11.56
N SER A 85 -11.84 3.66 -10.51
CA SER A 85 -13.24 4.10 -10.30
C SER A 85 -14.36 3.37 -11.05
#